data_AF-A0A132A678-F1
#
_entry.id   AF-A0A132A678-F1
#
_cell.length_a   1.000
_cell.length_b   1.000
_cell.length_c   1.000
_cell.angle_alpha   90.00
_cell.angle_beta   90.00
_cell.angle_gamma   90.00
#
_symmetry.space_group_name_H-M   'P 1'
#
loop_
_entity.id
_entity.type
_entity.pdbx_description
1 polymer ?
#
loop_
_entity_poly.entity_id
_entity_poly.type
_entity_poly.pdbx_seq_one_letter_code
_entity_poly.pdbx_strand_id
1 'polypeptide(L)'
;MNLNSLAGRSYNDLMQYPVFPWILADYQSNELDLNNPSTFRDLSKPMGAQTPERLEQFKKRFSEWDSDNPIKGGDELNQCPYHYGTFYSR
;
A
#
# COMPACT_ATOMS: atom_id res chain seq x y z
N MET A 1 19.79 1.80 6.78
CA MET A 1 18.51 2.53 6.93
C MET A 1 18.47 3.85 6.13
N ASN A 2 19.36 3.99 5.15
CA ASN A 2 19.73 5.30 4.60
C ASN A 2 18.62 5.92 3.75
N LEU A 3 17.85 5.12 3.02
CA LEU A 3 16.73 5.62 2.21
C LEU A 3 15.65 6.30 3.06
N ASN A 4 15.25 5.68 4.18
CA ASN A 4 14.29 6.28 5.10
C ASN A 4 14.83 7.60 5.68
N SER A 5 16.10 7.63 6.13
CA SER A 5 16.72 8.84 6.68
C SER A 5 16.84 9.98 5.66
N LEU A 6 17.25 9.68 4.42
CA LEU A 6 17.35 10.67 3.35
C LEU A 6 15.96 11.17 2.91
N ALA A 7 14.92 10.35 3.03
CA ALA A 7 13.53 10.72 2.76
C ALA A 7 12.87 11.51 3.92
N GLY A 8 13.64 11.91 4.94
CA GLY A 8 13.14 12.70 6.08
C GLY A 8 12.40 11.88 7.13
N ARG A 9 12.37 10.55 7.03
CA ARG A 9 11.73 9.68 8.03
C ARG A 9 12.60 9.58 9.27
N SER A 10 11.99 9.68 10.45
CA SER A 10 12.70 9.62 11.72
C SER A 10 11.89 8.91 12.80
N TYR A 11 12.58 8.47 13.85
CA TYR A 11 11.93 7.88 15.02
C TYR A 11 11.27 8.94 15.93
N ASN A 12 11.54 10.22 15.70
CA ASN A 12 11.07 11.33 16.53
C ASN A 12 9.69 11.85 16.12
N ASP A 13 9.25 11.57 14.89
CA ASP A 13 7.93 11.93 14.37
C ASP A 13 7.19 10.65 13.97
N LEU A 14 6.13 10.33 14.71
CA LEU A 14 5.31 9.14 14.48
C LEU A 14 4.60 9.18 13.12
N MET A 15 4.20 10.38 12.64
CA MET A 15 3.55 10.52 11.33
C MET A 15 4.53 10.25 10.17
N GLN A 16 5.84 10.33 10.45
CA GLN A 16 6.93 10.14 9.49
C GLN A 16 7.89 9.02 9.92
N TYR A 17 7.34 7.97 10.52
CA TYR A 17 8.14 6.83 10.95
C TYR A 17 8.76 6.07 9.77
N PRO A 18 9.97 5.49 9.93
CA PRO A 18 10.57 4.61 8.92
C PRO A 18 9.65 3.49 8.42
N VAL A 19 9.61 3.33 7.10
CA VAL A 19 8.78 2.30 6.44
C VAL A 19 9.65 1.15 5.95
N PHE A 20 9.17 -0.07 6.16
CA PHE A 20 9.77 -1.29 5.65
C PHE A 20 8.72 -2.14 4.93
N PRO A 21 9.09 -2.81 3.83
CA PRO A 21 8.18 -3.69 3.12
C PRO A 21 7.92 -4.96 3.94
N TRP A 22 6.74 -5.53 3.74
CA TRP A 22 6.45 -6.87 4.21
C TRP A 22 7.10 -7.89 3.27
N ILE A 23 7.94 -8.76 3.83
CA ILE A 23 8.74 -9.70 3.04
C ILE A 23 8.04 -11.05 2.89
N LEU A 24 7.49 -11.60 3.97
CA LEU A 24 6.88 -12.93 3.96
C LEU A 24 5.42 -12.86 3.49
N ALA A 25 5.03 -13.84 2.68
CA ALA A 25 3.67 -14.11 2.25
C ALA A 25 3.05 -15.27 3.05
N ASP A 26 3.86 -16.27 3.42
CA ASP A 26 3.41 -17.44 4.15
C ASP A 26 3.51 -17.23 5.68
N TYR A 27 2.36 -17.33 6.33
CA TYR A 27 2.20 -17.28 7.79
C TYR A 27 1.37 -18.46 8.31
N GLN A 28 1.07 -19.45 7.46
CA GLN A 28 0.19 -20.58 7.79
C GLN A 28 0.97 -21.89 7.91
N SER A 29 2.08 -22.03 7.19
CA SER A 29 2.93 -23.23 7.30
C SER A 29 3.60 -23.31 8.67
N ASN A 30 3.75 -24.55 9.18
CA ASN A 30 4.46 -24.81 10.44
C ASN A 30 5.97 -24.53 10.32
N GLU A 31 6.54 -24.75 9.13
CA GLU A 31 7.93 -24.46 8.81
C GLU A 31 7.99 -23.55 7.59
N LEU A 32 8.92 -22.59 7.63
CA LEU A 32 9.09 -21.58 6.61
C LEU A 32 10.18 -21.99 5.63
N ASP A 33 9.81 -22.39 4.41
CA ASP A 33 10.78 -22.67 3.35
C ASP A 33 11.24 -21.38 2.66
N LEU A 34 12.49 -20.98 2.93
CA LEU A 34 13.11 -19.78 2.35
C LEU A 34 13.63 -19.97 0.92
N ASN A 35 13.60 -21.19 0.37
CA ASN A 35 13.96 -21.45 -1.02
C ASN A 35 12.74 -21.40 -1.94
N ASN A 36 11.53 -21.49 -1.39
CA ASN A 36 10.31 -21.40 -2.15
C ASN A 36 9.96 -19.93 -2.45
N PRO A 37 9.90 -19.51 -3.73
CA PRO A 37 9.52 -18.14 -4.08
C PRO A 37 8.13 -17.74 -3.58
N SER A 38 7.18 -18.68 -3.43
CA SER A 38 5.83 -18.36 -2.94
C SER A 38 5.79 -17.97 -1.46
N THR A 39 6.86 -18.25 -0.72
CA THR A 39 7.02 -17.81 0.68
C THR A 39 7.18 -16.30 0.79
N PHE A 40 7.62 -15.63 -0.29
CA PHE A 40 7.90 -14.20 -0.31
C PHE A 40 6.83 -13.41 -1.06
N ARG A 41 6.61 -12.17 -0.64
CA ARG A 41 5.75 -11.23 -1.35
C ARG A 41 6.43 -10.69 -2.60
N ASP A 42 5.61 -10.36 -3.58
CA ASP A 42 6.07 -9.69 -4.78
C ASP A 42 6.37 -8.21 -4.47
N LEU A 43 7.65 -7.89 -4.30
CA LEU A 43 8.12 -6.53 -3.98
C LEU A 43 7.95 -5.53 -5.14
N SER A 44 7.62 -6.01 -6.35
CA SER A 44 7.27 -5.12 -7.46
C SER A 44 5.87 -4.52 -7.32
N LYS A 45 5.04 -5.06 -6.41
CA LYS A 45 3.64 -4.68 -6.22
C LYS A 45 3.40 -4.04 -4.84
N PRO A 46 2.56 -3.00 -4.73
CA PRO A 46 2.13 -2.48 -3.45
C PRO A 46 1.24 -3.48 -2.69
N MET A 47 1.05 -3.27 -1.39
CA MET A 47 0.26 -4.19 -0.54
C MET A 47 -1.18 -4.41 -1.03
N GLY A 48 -1.82 -3.39 -1.61
CA GLY A 48 -3.18 -3.52 -2.14
C GLY A 48 -3.26 -4.31 -3.45
N ALA A 49 -2.14 -4.66 -4.07
CA ALA A 49 -2.07 -5.33 -5.37
C ALA A 49 -1.47 -6.74 -5.29
N GLN A 50 -1.28 -7.28 -4.08
CA GLN A 50 -0.66 -8.60 -3.88
C GLN A 50 -1.55 -9.75 -4.41
N THR A 51 -2.87 -9.58 -4.37
CA THR A 51 -3.82 -10.54 -4.95
C THR A 51 -4.57 -9.92 -6.14
N PRO A 52 -4.89 -10.71 -7.18
CA PRO A 52 -5.54 -10.20 -8.39
C PRO A 52 -6.93 -9.61 -8.08
N GLU A 53 -7.69 -10.21 -7.16
CA GLU A 53 -9.04 -9.75 -6.81
C GLU A 53 -9.01 -8.35 -6.19
N ARG A 54 -8.07 -8.10 -5.28
CA ARG A 54 -7.91 -6.76 -4.67
C ARG A 54 -7.41 -5.75 -5.67
N LEU A 55 -6.49 -6.14 -6.55
CA LEU A 55 -6.00 -5.27 -7.62
C LEU A 55 -7.15 -4.82 -8.53
N GLU A 56 -8.00 -5.75 -8.97
CA GLU A 56 -9.17 -5.44 -9.80
C GLU A 56 -10.14 -4.52 -9.08
N GLN A 57 -10.41 -4.76 -7.79
CA GLN A 57 -11.27 -3.90 -6.99
C GLN A 57 -10.74 -2.44 -6.94
N PHE A 58 -9.44 -2.25 -6.72
CA PHE A 58 -8.85 -0.91 -6.67
C PHE A 58 -8.78 -0.23 -8.03
N LYS A 59 -8.50 -0.99 -9.10
CA LYS A 59 -8.58 -0.47 -10.49
C LYS A 59 -9.99 -0.04 -10.83
N LYS A 60 -10.98 -0.85 -10.51
CA LYS A 60 -12.40 -0.54 -10.73
C LYS A 60 -12.80 0.74 -10.00
N ARG A 61 -12.48 0.87 -8.71
CA ARG A 61 -12.73 2.09 -7.93
C ARG A 61 -12.08 3.33 -8.55
N PHE A 62 -10.84 3.19 -9.04
CA PHE A 62 -10.14 4.28 -9.70
C PHE A 62 -10.80 4.68 -11.02
N SER A 63 -11.22 3.70 -11.85
CA SER A 63 -11.88 3.94 -13.14
C SER A 63 -13.31 4.46 -13.01
N GLU A 64 -14.03 4.03 -11.98
CA GLU A 64 -15.40 4.49 -11.67
C GLU A 64 -15.40 5.85 -10.95
N TRP A 65 -14.23 6.45 -10.72
CA TRP A 65 -14.13 7.79 -10.17
C TRP A 65 -14.66 8.81 -11.18
N ASP A 66 -15.90 9.22 -10.98
CA ASP A 66 -16.58 10.18 -11.83
C ASP A 66 -16.00 11.58 -11.61
N SER A 67 -15.40 12.15 -12.66
CA SER A 67 -14.80 13.50 -12.61
C SER A 67 -15.87 14.58 -12.44
N ASP A 68 -17.12 14.27 -12.81
CA ASP A 68 -18.25 15.20 -12.79
C ASP A 68 -19.11 15.11 -11.51
N ASN A 69 -18.89 14.12 -10.64
CA ASN A 69 -19.55 13.96 -9.34
C ASN A 69 -18.53 13.76 -8.21
N PRO A 70 -17.83 14.82 -7.77
CA PRO A 70 -16.95 14.71 -6.61
C PRO A 70 -17.76 14.26 -5.39
N ILE A 71 -17.28 13.21 -4.71
CA ILE A 71 -17.89 12.67 -3.50
C ILE A 71 -18.06 13.82 -2.48
N LYS A 72 -19.30 14.18 -2.18
CA LYS A 72 -19.65 15.18 -1.16
C LYS A 72 -19.33 14.61 0.23
N GLY A 73 -18.13 14.87 0.72
CA GLY A 73 -17.73 14.46 2.07
C GLY A 73 -16.23 14.67 2.34
N GLY A 74 -15.85 15.91 2.63
CA GLY A 74 -14.53 16.27 3.19
C GLY A 74 -13.59 16.93 2.18
N ASP A 75 -13.51 18.26 2.28
CA ASP A 75 -12.71 19.22 1.51
C ASP A 75 -13.02 19.26 0.00
N GLU A 76 -13.76 20.31 -0.39
CA GLU A 76 -14.37 20.54 -1.71
C GLU A 76 -13.36 20.93 -2.80
N LEU A 77 -12.06 20.76 -2.54
CA LEU A 77 -11.00 21.10 -3.47
C LEU A 77 -10.33 19.82 -3.98
N ASN A 78 -10.89 19.28 -5.06
CA ASN A 78 -10.11 18.55 -6.06
C ASN A 78 -9.51 17.20 -5.62
N GLN A 79 -10.35 16.26 -5.19
CA GLN A 79 -9.90 14.88 -4.99
C GLN A 79 -9.65 14.21 -6.36
N CYS A 80 -8.38 14.15 -6.76
CA CYS A 80 -7.93 13.34 -7.90
C CYS A 80 -8.29 11.86 -7.67
N PRO A 81 -8.55 11.08 -8.74
CA PRO A 81 -8.73 9.64 -8.63
C PRO A 81 -7.56 9.00 -7.88
N TYR A 82 -7.85 8.13 -6.92
CA TYR A 82 -6.85 7.42 -6.14
C TYR A 82 -7.21 5.94 -5.99
N HIS A 83 -6.18 5.09 -5.88
CA HIS A 83 -6.36 3.68 -5.64
C HIS A 83 -6.61 3.40 -4.14
N TYR A 84 -5.93 4.10 -3.24
CA TYR A 84 -5.99 3.84 -1.80
C TYR A 84 -6.39 5.10 -1.03
N GLY A 85 -7.46 5.03 -0.25
CA GLY A 85 -7.86 6.11 0.68
C GLY A 85 -7.18 6.03 2.05
N THR A 86 -6.22 5.13 2.21
CA THR A 86 -5.47 4.89 3.44
C THR A 86 -3.98 4.79 3.14
N PHE A 87 -3.16 5.15 4.13
CA PHE A 87 -1.70 5.14 4.02
C PHE A 87 -1.10 3.85 4.60
N TYR A 88 0.08 3.48 4.09
CA TYR A 88 0.87 2.34 4.58
C TYR A 88 1.69 2.66 5.85
N SER A 89 1.75 3.93 6.24
CA SER A 89 2.30 4.43 7.49
C SER A 89 1.33 5.46 8.05
N ARG A 90 1.09 5.45 9.35
CA ARG A 90 0.26 6.42 10.06
C ARG A 90 1.05 7.04 11.20
#